data_AF-A0A5C7QKE0-F1
#
_entry.id   AF-A0A5C7QKE0-F1
#
_cell.length_a   1.000
_cell.length_b   1.000
_cell.length_c   1.000
_cell.angle_alpha   90.00
_cell.angle_beta   90.00
_cell.angle_gamma   90.00
#
_symmetry.space_group_name_H-M   'P 1'
#
loop_
_entity.id
_entity.type
_entity.pdbx_description
1 polymer ?
#
loop_
_entity_poly.entity_id
_entity_poly.type
_entity_poly.pdbx_seq_one_letter_code
_entity_poly.pdbx_strand_id
1 'polypeptide(L)'
;MKEVYLLAKIHEPLILISSAYDDVLECSFDKAGKRYIELTSLVNRYDQYDIGHLVVRYSDRAKPEIYRPIEEEISRFRWYEEGYSLIFKIRGTCSSSKAEHEYQRESLTVTESDYFTFARYAEKMIPSYLAKHFKHKGFLFLGFSPKSWEERLLVNALLERRKNVYPKDPAYTVSTCQDPLEAAYWLGQQVQQHDMDLRKLAEYLEEALL
;
A
#
# COMPACT_ATOMS: atom_id res chain seq x y z
N MET A 1 15.29 9.84 -4.56
CA MET A 1 14.94 8.43 -4.84
C MET A 1 14.63 8.30 -6.32
N LYS A 2 15.58 7.75 -7.08
CA LYS A 2 15.43 7.48 -8.53
C LYS A 2 14.41 6.36 -8.78
N GLU A 3 14.33 5.43 -7.83
CA GLU A 3 13.53 4.22 -7.83
C GLU A 3 12.03 4.52 -7.90
N VAL A 4 11.55 5.41 -7.03
CA VAL A 4 10.12 5.79 -6.97
C VAL A 4 9.67 6.50 -8.25
N TYR A 5 10.57 7.30 -8.85
CA TYR A 5 10.30 7.97 -10.10
C TYR A 5 10.18 6.98 -11.28
N LEU A 6 10.92 5.86 -11.27
CA LEU A 6 10.79 4.82 -12.29
C LEU A 6 9.43 4.12 -12.22
N LEU A 7 8.88 3.90 -11.03
CA LEU A 7 7.52 3.33 -10.88
C LEU A 7 6.46 4.22 -11.51
N ALA A 8 6.62 5.54 -11.42
CA ALA A 8 5.71 6.51 -12.05
C ALA A 8 5.81 6.51 -13.58
N LYS A 9 6.91 6.02 -14.17
CA LYS A 9 7.10 5.92 -15.63
C LYS A 9 6.48 4.66 -16.25
N ILE A 10 6.21 3.63 -15.46
CA ILE A 10 5.51 2.43 -15.98
C ILE A 10 4.16 2.88 -16.55
N HIS A 11 3.82 2.48 -17.77
CA HIS A 11 2.60 2.96 -18.43
C HIS A 11 1.34 2.33 -17.81
N GLU A 12 1.41 1.06 -17.45
CA GLU A 12 0.31 0.30 -16.89
C GLU A 12 -0.09 0.83 -15.50
N PRO A 13 -1.39 0.77 -15.15
CA PRO A 13 -1.85 1.02 -13.79
C PRO A 13 -1.17 0.07 -12.79
N LEU A 14 -0.67 0.65 -11.69
CA LEU A 14 0.00 -0.09 -10.62
C LEU A 14 -0.90 -0.16 -9.38
N ILE A 15 -0.70 -1.19 -8.56
CA ILE A 15 -1.25 -1.26 -7.21
C ILE A 15 -0.07 -1.24 -6.27
N LEU A 16 0.09 -0.12 -5.56
CA LEU A 16 1.19 0.16 -4.65
C LEU A 16 0.65 0.20 -3.24
N ILE A 17 1.35 -0.47 -2.33
CA ILE A 17 1.05 -0.44 -0.90
C ILE A 17 2.26 0.17 -0.21
N SER A 18 2.06 1.27 0.50
CA SER A 18 3.15 1.99 1.16
C SER A 18 2.89 2.08 2.66
N SER A 19 3.91 1.73 3.44
CA SER A 19 3.99 1.93 4.88
C SER A 19 4.65 3.25 5.27
N ALA A 20 5.11 4.04 4.29
CA ALA A 20 5.71 5.35 4.52
C ALA A 20 4.63 6.42 4.66
N TYR A 21 4.84 7.37 5.58
CA TYR A 21 3.91 8.48 5.82
C TYR A 21 4.10 9.66 4.85
N ASP A 22 5.25 9.76 4.17
CA ASP A 22 5.54 10.85 3.22
C ASP A 22 4.65 10.81 1.97
N ASP A 23 4.77 11.78 1.07
CA ASP A 23 4.04 11.85 -0.20
C ASP A 23 4.95 11.68 -1.42
N VAL A 24 6.08 10.96 -1.30
CA VAL A 24 7.06 10.85 -2.38
C VAL A 24 6.50 10.10 -3.59
N LEU A 25 5.71 9.04 -3.38
CA LEU A 25 5.09 8.28 -4.46
C LEU A 25 4.10 9.15 -5.23
N GLU A 26 3.24 9.82 -4.50
CA GLU A 26 2.22 10.75 -4.98
C GLU A 26 2.87 11.87 -5.80
N CYS A 27 3.89 12.54 -5.24
CA CYS A 27 4.65 13.59 -5.92
C CYS A 27 5.35 13.08 -7.20
N SER A 28 5.87 11.85 -7.20
CA SER A 28 6.48 11.25 -8.39
C SER A 28 5.45 10.98 -9.48
N PHE A 29 4.25 10.51 -9.12
CA PHE A 29 3.15 10.30 -10.07
C PHE A 29 2.63 11.62 -10.62
N ASP A 30 2.48 12.65 -9.78
CA ASP A 30 2.09 14.00 -10.19
C ASP A 30 3.09 14.57 -11.20
N LYS A 31 4.40 14.45 -10.94
CA LYS A 31 5.46 14.89 -11.87
C LYS A 31 5.46 14.15 -13.20
N ALA A 32 5.05 12.88 -13.20
CA ALA A 32 4.94 12.06 -14.40
C ALA A 32 3.61 12.26 -15.14
N GLY A 33 2.67 13.05 -14.59
CA GLY A 33 1.32 13.21 -15.15
C GLY A 33 0.49 11.92 -15.10
N LYS A 34 0.86 10.97 -14.24
CA LYS A 34 0.20 9.65 -14.15
C LYS A 34 -0.98 9.72 -13.19
N ARG A 35 -2.17 9.29 -13.65
CA ARG A 35 -3.38 9.27 -12.82
C ARG A 35 -3.28 8.24 -11.71
N TYR A 36 -3.58 8.65 -10.49
CA TYR A 36 -3.62 7.77 -9.34
C TYR A 36 -4.74 8.09 -8.37
N ILE A 37 -5.05 7.11 -7.51
CA ILE A 37 -5.92 7.25 -6.36
C ILE A 37 -5.13 6.85 -5.13
N GLU A 38 -5.04 7.79 -4.20
CA GLU A 38 -4.49 7.58 -2.87
C GLU A 38 -5.62 7.08 -1.94
N LEU A 39 -5.36 5.98 -1.26
CA LEU A 39 -6.31 5.27 -0.40
C LEU A 39 -5.76 5.21 1.02
N THR A 40 -6.55 5.67 1.99
CA THR A 40 -6.24 5.56 3.43
C THR A 40 -7.48 5.06 4.18
N SER A 41 -7.26 4.26 5.22
CA SER A 41 -8.35 3.77 6.06
C SER A 41 -8.33 4.50 7.40
N LEU A 42 -9.50 4.89 7.91
CA LEU A 42 -9.60 5.49 9.24
C LEU A 42 -9.28 4.45 10.31
N VAL A 43 -8.30 4.73 11.16
CA VAL A 43 -7.98 3.91 12.35
C VAL A 43 -8.81 4.29 13.55
N ASN A 44 -9.31 5.53 13.59
CA ASN A 44 -10.12 6.04 14.69
C ASN A 44 -11.52 6.45 14.19
N ARG A 45 -12.49 6.46 15.11
CA ARG A 45 -13.84 6.97 14.81
C ARG A 45 -13.81 8.48 14.75
N TYR A 46 -14.47 9.06 13.76
CA TYR A 46 -14.49 10.50 13.56
C TYR A 46 -15.85 10.95 13.05
N ASP A 47 -16.53 11.80 13.83
CA ASP A 47 -17.87 12.30 13.51
C ASP A 47 -18.83 11.14 13.17
N GLN A 48 -19.32 11.07 11.93
CA GLN A 48 -20.21 10.03 11.42
C GLN A 48 -19.50 8.81 10.82
N TYR A 49 -18.16 8.80 10.81
CA TYR A 49 -17.33 7.75 10.21
C TYR A 49 -16.78 6.79 11.27
N ASP A 50 -16.75 5.50 10.92
CA ASP A 50 -16.27 4.42 11.78
C ASP A 50 -14.91 3.88 11.30
N ILE A 51 -14.26 3.08 12.14
CA ILE A 51 -12.98 2.43 11.84
C ILE A 51 -13.09 1.60 10.54
N GLY A 52 -12.10 1.77 9.67
CA GLY A 52 -12.02 1.13 8.36
C GLY A 52 -12.73 1.87 7.24
N HIS A 53 -13.41 3.01 7.50
CA HIS A 53 -13.88 3.85 6.39
C HIS A 53 -12.71 4.26 5.50
N LEU A 54 -12.93 4.16 4.19
CA LEU A 54 -11.92 4.38 3.17
C LEU A 54 -12.01 5.81 2.69
N VAL A 55 -10.97 6.59 2.96
CA VAL A 55 -10.74 7.89 2.35
C VAL A 55 -10.08 7.68 1.00
N VAL A 56 -10.72 8.21 -0.04
CA VAL A 56 -10.32 8.10 -1.44
C VAL A 56 -9.97 9.49 -1.95
N ARG A 57 -8.73 9.67 -2.40
CA ARG A 57 -8.27 10.92 -2.99
C ARG A 57 -7.75 10.68 -4.40
N TYR A 58 -8.39 11.33 -5.37
CA TYR A 58 -8.01 11.23 -6.77
C TYR A 58 -6.93 12.28 -7.09
N SER A 59 -5.99 11.93 -7.96
CA SER A 59 -4.98 12.87 -8.47
C SER A 59 -5.60 13.98 -9.34
N ASP A 60 -6.76 13.73 -9.92
CA ASP A 60 -7.44 14.63 -10.86
C ASP A 60 -8.72 15.28 -10.29
N ARG A 61 -8.98 15.15 -8.98
CA ARG A 61 -10.13 15.80 -8.32
C ARG A 61 -9.68 16.60 -7.11
N ALA A 62 -10.35 17.72 -6.88
CA ALA A 62 -10.02 18.63 -5.78
C ALA A 62 -10.49 18.14 -4.42
N LYS A 63 -11.60 17.38 -4.35
CA LYS A 63 -12.19 16.94 -3.10
C LYS A 63 -12.03 15.43 -2.90
N PRO A 64 -11.61 15.02 -1.70
CA PRO A 64 -11.60 13.62 -1.30
C PRO A 64 -13.02 13.12 -1.00
N GLU A 65 -13.21 11.83 -1.13
CA GLU A 65 -14.46 11.12 -0.90
C GLU A 65 -14.25 10.06 0.20
N ILE A 66 -15.26 9.78 1.02
CA ILE A 66 -15.16 8.79 2.11
C ILE A 66 -16.25 7.73 1.89
N TYR A 67 -15.83 6.47 1.90
CA TYR A 67 -16.69 5.32 1.63
C TYR A 67 -16.67 4.32 2.78
N ARG A 68 -17.77 3.59 2.96
CA ARG A 68 -17.81 2.50 3.95
C ARG A 68 -17.01 1.31 3.44
N PRO A 69 -16.35 0.52 4.32
CA PRO A 69 -15.59 -0.68 3.94
C PRO A 69 -16.49 -1.88 3.58
N ILE A 70 -17.68 -1.61 3.05
CA ILE A 70 -18.67 -2.63 2.71
C ILE A 70 -18.44 -3.03 1.25
N GLU A 71 -18.38 -4.34 0.98
CA GLU A 71 -18.01 -4.86 -0.33
C GLU A 71 -18.93 -4.33 -1.43
N GLU A 72 -20.22 -4.19 -1.19
CA GLU A 72 -21.21 -3.71 -2.16
C GLU A 72 -20.99 -2.26 -2.58
N GLU A 73 -20.38 -1.44 -1.73
CA GLU A 73 -20.12 -0.02 -1.98
C GLU A 73 -18.82 0.16 -2.76
N ILE A 74 -17.75 -0.53 -2.35
CA ILE A 74 -16.43 -0.37 -2.96
C ILE A 74 -16.23 -1.27 -4.20
N SER A 75 -16.92 -2.42 -4.30
CA SER A 75 -16.80 -3.32 -5.45
C SER A 75 -17.37 -2.77 -6.76
N ARG A 76 -18.16 -1.70 -6.69
CA ARG A 76 -18.69 -1.01 -7.87
C ARG A 76 -17.63 -0.18 -8.58
N PHE A 77 -16.59 0.22 -7.85
CA PHE A 77 -15.52 1.01 -8.44
C PHE A 77 -14.70 0.16 -9.39
N ARG A 78 -14.36 0.75 -10.53
CA ARG A 78 -13.48 0.17 -11.55
C ARG A 78 -12.24 1.02 -11.73
N TRP A 79 -11.73 1.57 -10.62
CA TRP A 79 -10.62 2.54 -10.62
C TRP A 79 -9.41 2.04 -11.41
N TYR A 80 -8.98 0.81 -11.13
CA TYR A 80 -7.86 0.18 -11.83
C TYR A 80 -8.12 0.02 -13.33
N GLU A 81 -9.33 -0.42 -13.71
CA GLU A 81 -9.74 -0.60 -15.10
C GLU A 81 -9.99 0.73 -15.85
N GLU A 82 -10.30 1.81 -15.12
CA GLU A 82 -10.41 3.18 -15.62
C GLU A 82 -9.05 3.88 -15.78
N GLY A 83 -7.95 3.14 -15.54
CA GLY A 83 -6.59 3.59 -15.77
C GLY A 83 -5.93 4.27 -14.57
N TYR A 84 -6.55 4.25 -13.38
CA TYR A 84 -5.91 4.78 -12.18
C TYR A 84 -4.94 3.76 -11.58
N SER A 85 -3.74 4.24 -11.25
CA SER A 85 -2.90 3.52 -10.29
C SER A 85 -3.42 3.71 -8.87
N LEU A 86 -3.30 2.71 -8.02
CA LEU A 86 -3.76 2.75 -6.64
C LEU A 86 -2.56 2.85 -5.72
N ILE A 87 -2.57 3.80 -4.80
CA ILE A 87 -1.57 3.96 -3.75
C ILE A 87 -2.27 3.81 -2.41
N PHE A 88 -2.17 2.63 -1.81
CA PHE A 88 -2.73 2.35 -0.50
C PHE A 88 -1.72 2.64 0.60
N LYS A 89 -2.02 3.65 1.41
CA LYS A 89 -1.21 4.15 2.51
C LYS A 89 -1.67 3.47 3.80
N ILE A 90 -1.12 2.29 4.07
CA ILE A 90 -1.62 1.37 5.11
C ILE A 90 -1.51 1.95 6.54
N ARG A 91 -0.62 2.91 6.75
CA ARG A 91 -0.46 3.65 8.02
C ARG A 91 -1.03 5.07 7.99
N GLY A 92 -1.76 5.44 6.93
CA GLY A 92 -2.12 6.82 6.68
C GLY A 92 -1.01 7.64 6.00
N THR A 93 -1.23 8.94 5.88
CA THR A 93 -0.36 9.87 5.16
C THR A 93 -0.19 11.21 5.90
N CYS A 94 1.03 11.71 5.95
CA CYS A 94 1.41 13.03 6.43
C CYS A 94 1.76 13.95 5.25
N SER A 95 0.95 13.93 4.18
CA SER A 95 1.16 14.81 3.03
C SER A 95 0.98 16.28 3.45
N SER A 96 2.02 17.07 3.24
CA SER A 96 2.02 18.53 3.46
C SER A 96 1.51 19.32 2.26
N SER A 97 1.41 18.68 1.09
CA SER A 97 1.09 19.32 -0.19
C SER A 97 -0.41 19.40 -0.47
N LYS A 98 -1.23 18.72 0.33
CA LYS A 98 -2.68 18.61 0.16
C LYS A 98 -3.35 19.20 1.40
N ALA A 99 -4.41 20.00 1.20
CA ALA A 99 -5.08 20.71 2.30
C ALA A 99 -5.32 19.77 3.47
N GLU A 100 -4.93 20.19 4.70
CA GLU A 100 -5.21 19.41 5.90
C GLU A 100 -6.70 19.16 5.97
N HIS A 101 -7.08 17.88 5.86
CA HIS A 101 -8.45 17.47 5.99
C HIS A 101 -8.68 16.95 7.41
N GLU A 102 -9.85 17.22 7.96
CA GLU A 102 -10.17 16.96 9.37
C GLU A 102 -9.94 15.49 9.78
N TYR A 103 -10.16 14.55 8.86
CA TYR A 103 -10.00 13.11 9.10
C TYR A 103 -8.57 12.58 8.87
N GLN A 104 -7.62 13.40 8.41
CA GLN A 104 -6.26 12.94 8.09
C GLN A 104 -5.58 12.34 9.32
N ARG A 105 -5.71 13.00 10.48
CA ARG A 105 -5.18 12.52 11.76
C ARG A 105 -5.79 11.18 12.16
N GLU A 106 -7.06 10.98 11.84
CA GLU A 106 -7.84 9.79 12.18
C GLU A 106 -7.52 8.60 11.28
N SER A 107 -6.71 8.82 10.23
CA SER A 107 -6.17 7.79 9.34
C SER A 107 -4.73 7.37 9.66
N LEU A 108 -4.06 8.06 10.61
CA LEU A 108 -2.65 7.84 10.92
C LEU A 108 -2.46 6.76 11.99
N THR A 109 -1.72 5.72 11.66
CA THR A 109 -1.33 4.66 12.59
C THR A 109 0.07 4.94 13.14
N VAL A 110 0.19 5.60 14.29
CA VAL A 110 1.50 6.01 14.83
C VAL A 110 1.77 5.41 16.21
N THR A 111 0.77 5.45 17.08
CA THR A 111 0.89 4.97 18.46
C THR A 111 0.65 3.45 18.55
N GLU A 112 1.12 2.83 19.62
CA GLU A 112 0.86 1.41 19.89
C GLU A 112 -0.66 1.10 19.91
N SER A 113 -1.47 2.00 20.47
CA SER A 113 -2.93 1.90 20.47
C SER A 113 -3.51 1.86 19.05
N ASP A 114 -2.94 2.64 18.12
CA ASP A 114 -3.37 2.63 16.72
C ASP A 114 -3.05 1.28 16.07
N TYR A 115 -1.87 0.71 16.36
CA TYR A 115 -1.49 -0.62 15.84
C TYR A 115 -2.36 -1.74 16.42
N PHE A 116 -2.74 -1.68 17.69
CA PHE A 116 -3.71 -2.63 18.25
C PHE A 116 -5.08 -2.49 17.61
N THR A 117 -5.50 -1.26 17.34
CA THR A 117 -6.76 -0.99 16.64
C THR A 117 -6.69 -1.53 15.21
N PHE A 118 -5.61 -1.26 14.48
CA PHE A 118 -5.35 -1.84 13.17
C PHE A 118 -5.39 -3.36 13.20
N ALA A 119 -4.72 -4.01 14.15
CA ALA A 119 -4.70 -5.46 14.28
C ALA A 119 -6.11 -6.04 14.51
N ARG A 120 -6.88 -5.42 15.41
CA ARG A 120 -8.26 -5.81 15.72
C ARG A 120 -9.20 -5.68 14.54
N TYR A 121 -8.97 -4.68 13.68
CA TYR A 121 -9.85 -4.35 12.55
C TYR A 121 -9.19 -4.60 11.18
N ALA A 122 -8.15 -5.44 11.10
CA ALA A 122 -7.30 -5.60 9.91
C ALA A 122 -8.11 -5.91 8.62
N GLU A 123 -9.18 -6.71 8.75
CA GLU A 123 -10.08 -7.02 7.63
C GLU A 123 -10.84 -5.81 7.09
N LYS A 124 -11.22 -4.86 7.96
CA LYS A 124 -11.85 -3.60 7.56
C LYS A 124 -10.83 -2.57 7.08
N MET A 125 -9.63 -2.57 7.68
CA MET A 125 -8.56 -1.63 7.39
C MET A 125 -7.97 -1.81 5.99
N ILE A 126 -7.93 -3.03 5.47
CA ILE A 126 -7.52 -3.30 4.09
C ILE A 126 -8.79 -3.47 3.26
N PRO A 127 -9.19 -2.52 2.40
CA PRO A 127 -10.44 -2.59 1.64
C PRO A 127 -10.60 -3.87 0.83
N SER A 128 -11.81 -4.42 0.79
CA SER A 128 -12.13 -5.63 0.02
C SER A 128 -11.83 -5.46 -1.48
N TYR A 129 -11.97 -4.24 -2.02
CA TYR A 129 -11.57 -3.90 -3.38
C TYR A 129 -10.09 -4.20 -3.65
N LEU A 130 -9.17 -3.75 -2.79
CA LEU A 130 -7.75 -4.08 -2.92
C LEU A 130 -7.49 -5.57 -2.73
N ALA A 131 -8.16 -6.19 -1.75
CA ALA A 131 -8.03 -7.62 -1.49
C ALA A 131 -8.42 -8.48 -2.71
N LYS A 132 -9.37 -8.04 -3.55
CA LYS A 132 -9.71 -8.73 -4.81
C LYS A 132 -8.53 -8.77 -5.78
N HIS A 133 -7.76 -7.70 -5.88
CA HIS A 133 -6.57 -7.67 -6.72
C HIS A 133 -5.41 -8.50 -6.14
N PHE A 134 -5.33 -8.67 -4.82
CA PHE A 134 -4.26 -9.46 -4.19
C PHE A 134 -4.34 -10.95 -4.50
N LYS A 135 -5.55 -11.46 -4.74
CA LYS A 135 -5.83 -12.88 -4.98
C LYS A 135 -5.14 -13.44 -6.23
N HIS A 136 -4.90 -12.60 -7.24
CA HIS A 136 -4.44 -13.02 -8.56
C HIS A 136 -3.17 -12.30 -9.01
N LYS A 137 -2.45 -11.65 -8.09
CA LYS A 137 -1.22 -10.92 -8.41
C LYS A 137 -0.10 -11.33 -7.47
N GLY A 138 1.11 -11.40 -8.02
CA GLY A 138 2.34 -11.49 -7.25
C GLY A 138 2.56 -10.26 -6.38
N PHE A 139 3.27 -10.45 -5.26
CA PHE A 139 3.69 -9.34 -4.40
C PHE A 139 5.19 -9.11 -4.57
N LEU A 140 5.61 -7.85 -4.59
CA LEU A 140 7.02 -7.46 -4.59
C LEU A 140 7.23 -6.45 -3.47
N PHE A 141 7.91 -6.86 -2.41
CA PHE A 141 8.31 -6.01 -1.30
C PHE A 141 9.63 -5.31 -1.66
N LEU A 142 9.61 -3.98 -1.68
CA LEU A 142 10.75 -3.13 -2.06
C LEU A 142 11.13 -2.21 -0.91
N GLY A 143 12.40 -2.24 -0.51
CA GLY A 143 12.93 -1.37 0.56
C GLY A 143 12.23 -1.55 1.91
N PHE A 144 11.57 -2.68 2.10
CA PHE A 144 10.82 -3.01 3.31
C PHE A 144 11.55 -4.10 4.09
N SER A 145 11.82 -3.84 5.36
CA SER A 145 12.51 -4.76 6.25
C SER A 145 11.68 -4.93 7.53
N PRO A 146 11.18 -6.14 7.85
CA PRO A 146 10.27 -6.39 8.97
C PRO A 146 11.01 -6.52 10.31
N LYS A 147 11.80 -5.50 10.67
CA LYS A 147 12.63 -5.50 11.89
C LYS A 147 11.79 -5.31 13.14
N SER A 148 10.79 -4.44 13.04
CA SER A 148 9.86 -4.13 14.12
C SER A 148 8.63 -5.05 14.12
N TRP A 149 7.92 -5.14 15.25
CA TRP A 149 6.73 -6.00 15.32
C TRP A 149 5.56 -5.39 14.54
N GLU A 150 5.52 -4.06 14.46
CA GLU A 150 4.56 -3.26 13.73
C GLU A 150 4.67 -3.53 12.22
N GLU A 151 5.89 -3.59 11.68
CA GLU A 151 6.11 -3.94 10.27
C GLU A 151 5.69 -5.38 9.97
N ARG A 152 6.02 -6.32 10.86
CA ARG A 152 5.57 -7.72 10.76
C ARG A 152 4.04 -7.81 10.82
N LEU A 153 3.39 -7.01 11.65
CA LEU A 153 1.93 -6.93 11.74
C LEU A 153 1.31 -6.49 10.40
N LEU A 154 1.86 -5.45 9.76
CA LEU A 154 1.37 -4.97 8.47
C LEU A 154 1.52 -6.01 7.36
N VAL A 155 2.70 -6.63 7.25
CA VAL A 155 2.96 -7.69 6.27
C VAL A 155 2.02 -8.86 6.49
N ASN A 156 1.86 -9.31 7.74
CA ASN A 156 0.95 -10.39 8.08
C ASN A 156 -0.48 -10.04 7.66
N ALA A 157 -0.98 -8.84 7.99
CA ALA A 157 -2.31 -8.42 7.59
C ALA A 157 -2.51 -8.45 6.06
N LEU A 158 -1.52 -8.00 5.29
CA LEU A 158 -1.57 -8.04 3.82
C LEU A 158 -1.58 -9.48 3.28
N LEU A 159 -0.68 -10.33 3.77
CA LEU A 159 -0.56 -11.71 3.33
C LEU A 159 -1.76 -12.56 3.77
N GLU A 160 -2.33 -12.32 4.95
CA GLU A 160 -3.58 -12.96 5.40
C GLU A 160 -4.75 -12.64 4.45
N ARG A 161 -4.89 -11.39 4.02
CA ARG A 161 -5.92 -10.99 3.03
C ARG A 161 -5.75 -11.71 1.69
N ARG A 162 -4.57 -12.24 1.41
CA ARG A 162 -4.23 -13.03 0.23
C ARG A 162 -4.47 -14.55 0.41
N LYS A 163 -4.49 -15.09 1.64
CA LYS A 163 -4.29 -16.54 1.89
C LYS A 163 -5.31 -17.50 1.25
N ASN A 164 -6.50 -17.04 0.88
CA ASN A 164 -7.64 -17.90 0.53
C ASN A 164 -7.78 -18.26 -0.97
N VAL A 165 -6.76 -18.08 -1.81
CA VAL A 165 -6.83 -18.41 -3.25
C VAL A 165 -5.65 -19.26 -3.68
N TYR A 166 -5.92 -20.34 -4.41
CA TYR A 166 -4.95 -21.20 -5.09
C TYR A 166 -5.27 -21.25 -6.58
N PRO A 167 -4.26 -21.28 -7.48
CA PRO A 167 -2.82 -21.12 -7.22
C PRO A 167 -2.45 -19.69 -6.83
N LYS A 168 -1.43 -19.53 -5.97
CA LYS A 168 -0.90 -18.21 -5.58
C LYS A 168 0.25 -17.86 -6.50
N ASP A 169 0.22 -16.68 -7.09
CA ASP A 169 1.43 -16.10 -7.63
C ASP A 169 2.49 -15.99 -6.51
N PRO A 170 3.78 -16.07 -6.82
CA PRO A 170 4.81 -15.91 -5.82
C PRO A 170 4.82 -14.49 -5.21
N ALA A 171 5.30 -14.39 -3.97
CA ALA A 171 5.66 -13.12 -3.34
C ALA A 171 7.18 -13.06 -3.23
N TYR A 172 7.74 -11.88 -3.50
CA TYR A 172 9.16 -11.64 -3.56
C TYR A 172 9.56 -10.47 -2.67
N THR A 173 10.77 -10.51 -2.14
CA THR A 173 11.42 -9.34 -1.53
C THR A 173 12.79 -9.15 -2.15
N VAL A 174 13.17 -7.89 -2.39
CA VAL A 174 14.49 -7.52 -2.89
C VAL A 174 15.23 -6.86 -1.74
N SER A 175 16.25 -7.54 -1.22
CA SER A 175 17.05 -7.06 -0.10
C SER A 175 18.38 -7.79 -0.07
N THR A 176 19.47 -7.07 0.22
CA THR A 176 20.78 -7.66 0.51
C THR A 176 20.85 -8.15 1.97
N CYS A 177 19.75 -8.73 2.47
CA CYS A 177 19.49 -8.95 3.89
C CYS A 177 20.56 -9.84 4.53
N GLN A 178 21.33 -9.27 5.46
CA GLN A 178 22.27 -10.01 6.30
C GLN A 178 21.68 -10.41 7.66
N ASP A 179 20.45 -9.98 7.98
CA ASP A 179 19.80 -10.25 9.25
C ASP A 179 19.11 -11.63 9.25
N PRO A 180 19.54 -12.59 10.10
CA PRO A 180 18.93 -13.91 10.17
C PRO A 180 17.46 -13.90 10.59
N LEU A 181 17.03 -12.94 11.42
CA LEU A 181 15.64 -12.85 11.87
C LEU A 181 14.71 -12.45 10.72
N GLU A 182 15.12 -11.48 9.92
CA GLU A 182 14.39 -11.07 8.73
C GLU A 182 14.31 -12.21 7.71
N ALA A 183 15.42 -12.91 7.46
CA ALA A 183 15.44 -14.07 6.57
C ALA A 183 14.48 -15.18 7.03
N ALA A 184 14.52 -15.52 8.33
CA ALA A 184 13.62 -16.50 8.92
C ALA A 184 12.15 -16.07 8.84
N TYR A 185 11.87 -14.78 9.06
CA TYR A 185 10.53 -14.23 8.92
C TYR A 185 9.99 -14.36 7.50
N TRP A 186 10.75 -13.92 6.48
CA TRP A 186 10.32 -14.01 5.08
C TRP A 186 10.11 -15.46 4.63
N LEU A 187 11.01 -16.37 5.03
CA LEU A 187 10.86 -17.79 4.79
C LEU A 187 9.56 -18.35 5.39
N GLY A 188 9.25 -17.98 6.64
CA GLY A 188 8.01 -18.37 7.31
C GLY A 188 6.74 -17.83 6.63
N GLN A 189 6.83 -16.67 5.97
CA GLN A 189 5.75 -16.09 5.18
C GLN A 189 5.67 -16.61 3.74
N GLN A 190 6.55 -17.55 3.35
CA GLN A 190 6.67 -18.06 1.98
C GLN A 190 6.95 -16.96 0.95
N VAL A 191 7.68 -15.91 1.36
CA VAL A 191 8.16 -14.83 0.49
C VAL A 191 9.57 -15.17 0.03
N GLN A 192 9.79 -15.26 -1.28
CA GLN A 192 11.08 -15.57 -1.86
C GLN A 192 12.00 -14.34 -1.78
N GLN A 193 13.19 -14.53 -1.22
CA GLN A 193 14.17 -13.45 -1.11
C GLN A 193 15.10 -13.46 -2.32
N HIS A 194 15.24 -12.30 -2.97
CA HIS A 194 16.23 -12.07 -3.99
C HIS A 194 17.33 -11.16 -3.44
N ASP A 195 18.54 -11.69 -3.37
CA ASP A 195 19.74 -10.94 -2.97
C ASP A 195 20.12 -9.97 -4.09
N MET A 196 19.61 -8.74 -3.97
CA MET A 196 19.84 -7.66 -4.92
C MET A 196 19.65 -6.31 -4.23
N ASP A 197 20.51 -5.35 -4.56
CA ASP A 197 20.40 -3.96 -4.15
C ASP A 197 19.30 -3.24 -4.95
N LEU A 198 18.53 -2.35 -4.31
CA LEU A 198 17.48 -1.57 -4.95
C LEU A 198 17.98 -0.71 -6.12
N ARG A 199 19.23 -0.23 -6.08
CA ARG A 199 19.86 0.52 -7.17
C ARG A 199 19.99 -0.33 -8.42
N LYS A 200 20.38 -1.60 -8.26
CA LYS A 200 20.48 -2.56 -9.35
C LYS A 200 19.11 -2.93 -9.90
N LEU A 201 18.09 -3.07 -9.04
CA LEU A 201 16.71 -3.21 -9.49
C LEU A 201 16.26 -1.99 -10.32
N ALA A 202 16.62 -0.78 -9.88
CA ALA A 202 16.27 0.45 -10.60
C ALA A 202 16.94 0.51 -11.98
N GLU A 203 18.17 0.03 -12.11
CA GLU A 203 18.83 -0.11 -13.43
C GLU A 203 18.03 -1.07 -14.33
N TYR A 204 17.65 -2.25 -13.84
CA TYR A 204 16.83 -3.19 -14.62
C TYR A 204 15.45 -2.65 -14.98
N LEU A 205 14.81 -1.89 -14.07
CA LEU A 205 13.53 -1.23 -14.37
C LEU A 205 13.71 -0.13 -15.42
N GLU A 206 14.80 0.64 -15.36
CA GLU A 206 15.09 1.66 -16.35
C GLU A 206 15.35 1.04 -17.73
N GLU A 207 16.13 -0.04 -17.81
CA GLU A 207 16.36 -0.80 -19.04
C GLU A 207 15.08 -1.38 -19.63
N ALA A 208 14.17 -1.89 -18.80
CA ALA A 208 12.89 -2.46 -19.24
C ALA A 208 11.87 -1.39 -19.68
N LEU A 209 12.09 -0.13 -19.32
CA LEU A 209 11.23 1.01 -19.68
C LEU A 209 11.73 1.77 -20.92
N LEU A 210 12.89 1.41 -21.47
CA LEU A 210 13.43 1.91 -22.74
C LEU A 210 12.89 1.10 -23.92
#